data_AF-A0A2M4DPA6-F1
#
_entry.id   AF-A0A2M4DPA6-F1
#
_cell.length_a   1.000
_cell.length_b   1.000
_cell.length_c   1.000
_cell.angle_alpha   90.00
_cell.angle_beta   90.00
_cell.angle_gamma   90.00
#
_symmetry.space_group_name_H-M   'P 1'
#
loop_
_entity.id
_entity.type
_entity.pdbx_description
1 polymer ?
#
loop_
_entity_poly.entity_id
_entity_poly.type
_entity_poly.pdbx_seq_one_letter_code
_entity_poly.pdbx_strand_id
1 'polypeptide(L)'
;MSAYALLASLVSSTGLESLPVMKWLLTQRNDKGGFQSTQDTVVGLEALAKIAAKFASDDLKIMMEIKTDQGVQRNFDINKDNALVLQKLELPESIRLVEMTANGTGCALFQVSSKYHINDKESSPRFKLEPLASKGEMESAIEISIKTSFIPSADQPISNMAVMEIDMLSGFIVESDSIAALKTHSAVKVWISTFA
;
A
#
# COMPACT_ATOMS: atom_id res chain seq x y z
N MET A 1 12.96 7.81 -5.29
CA MET A 1 14.08 8.79 -5.24
C MET A 1 14.26 9.44 -3.87
N SER A 2 13.22 9.96 -3.22
CA SER A 2 13.34 10.61 -1.90
C SER A 2 13.93 9.71 -0.80
N ALA A 3 13.68 8.39 -0.85
CA ALA A 3 14.31 7.43 0.07
C ALA A 3 15.84 7.36 -0.09
N TYR A 4 16.36 7.38 -1.32
CA TYR A 4 17.81 7.48 -1.56
C TYR A 4 18.38 8.82 -1.10
N ALA A 5 17.65 9.92 -1.29
CA ALA A 5 18.06 11.23 -0.77
C ALA A 5 18.13 11.25 0.77
N LEU A 6 17.17 10.61 1.44
CA LEU A 6 17.20 10.40 2.89
C LEU A 6 18.44 9.59 3.29
N LEU A 7 18.70 8.46 2.63
CA LEU A 7 19.88 7.64 2.89
C LEU A 7 21.19 8.43 2.71
N ALA A 8 21.31 9.21 1.64
CA ALA A 8 22.48 10.04 1.39
C ALA A 8 22.64 11.14 2.45
N SER A 9 21.54 11.78 2.84
CA SER A 9 21.55 12.82 3.90
C SER A 9 21.98 12.27 5.26
N LEU A 10 21.65 11.01 5.57
CA LEU A 10 22.07 10.36 6.81
C LEU A 10 23.58 10.04 6.87
N VAL A 11 24.29 10.07 5.74
CA VAL A 11 25.76 9.87 5.71
C VAL A 11 26.48 11.11 6.23
N SER A 12 25.95 12.30 5.97
CA SER A 12 26.62 13.58 6.26
C SER A 12 26.00 14.37 7.42
N SER A 13 24.81 14.00 7.89
CA SER A 13 24.06 14.77 8.91
C SER A 13 23.83 13.99 10.20
N THR A 14 23.45 14.72 11.25
CA THR A 14 23.04 14.17 12.55
C THR A 14 21.62 13.56 12.52
N GLY A 15 20.92 13.63 11.38
CA GLY A 15 19.58 13.07 11.16
C GLY A 15 18.42 14.06 11.37
N LEU A 16 18.61 15.16 12.10
CA LEU A 16 17.57 16.17 12.33
C LEU A 16 17.15 16.89 11.04
N GLU A 17 18.12 17.26 10.20
CA GLU A 17 17.89 17.91 8.90
C GLU A 17 17.09 17.02 7.93
N SER A 18 17.12 15.70 8.15
CA SER A 18 16.44 14.73 7.30
C SER A 18 14.99 14.45 7.74
N LEU A 19 14.55 15.02 8.86
CA LEU A 19 13.18 14.83 9.39
C LEU A 19 12.07 15.24 8.39
N PRO A 20 12.18 16.33 7.62
CA PRO A 20 11.16 16.67 6.62
C PRO A 20 11.00 15.59 5.55
N VAL A 21 12.12 15.02 5.08
CA VAL A 21 12.12 13.95 4.08
C VAL A 21 11.52 12.66 4.66
N MET A 22 11.86 12.33 5.91
CA MET A 22 11.26 11.21 6.63
C MET A 22 9.74 11.38 6.78
N LYS A 23 9.29 12.57 7.22
CA LYS A 23 7.85 12.87 7.35
C LYS A 23 7.13 12.71 6.01
N TRP A 24 7.71 13.22 4.93
CA TRP A 24 7.16 13.03 3.59
C TRP A 24 7.11 11.55 3.18
N LEU A 25 8.16 10.77 3.43
CA LEU A 25 8.15 9.33 3.12
C LEU A 25 7.09 8.57 3.91
N LEU A 26 6.88 8.93 5.18
CA LEU A 26 5.84 8.32 6.02
C LEU A 26 4.43 8.56 5.46
N THR A 27 4.16 9.68 4.78
CA THR A 27 2.85 9.93 4.16
C THR A 27 2.61 9.10 2.90
N GLN A 28 3.65 8.49 2.32
CA GLN A 28 3.54 7.63 1.13
C GLN A 28 3.33 6.15 1.49
N ARG A 29 3.26 5.80 2.79
CA ARG A 29 3.06 4.42 3.24
C ARG A 29 1.59 4.00 3.13
N ASN A 30 1.37 2.74 2.82
CA ASN A 30 0.06 2.10 2.85
C ASN A 30 -0.34 1.68 4.28
N ASP A 31 -1.57 1.18 4.44
CA ASP A 31 -2.15 0.71 5.71
C ASP A 31 -1.41 -0.49 6.32
N LYS A 32 -0.71 -1.25 5.49
CA LYS A 32 0.13 -2.40 5.89
C LYS A 32 1.59 -2.00 6.16
N GLY A 33 1.92 -0.72 6.03
CA GLY A 33 3.24 -0.18 6.32
C GLY A 33 4.27 -0.30 5.20
N GLY A 34 3.90 -0.81 4.03
CA GLY A 34 4.71 -0.81 2.81
C GLY A 34 4.47 0.43 1.93
N PHE A 35 4.97 0.41 0.70
CA PHE A 35 4.78 1.46 -0.30
C PHE A 35 4.06 0.91 -1.54
N GLN A 36 3.79 1.75 -2.53
CA GLN A 36 3.03 1.38 -3.73
C GLN A 36 3.72 0.30 -4.58
N SER A 37 5.05 0.29 -4.65
CA SER A 37 5.82 -0.71 -5.40
C SER A 37 6.77 -1.53 -4.51
N THR A 38 7.24 -2.65 -5.03
CA THR A 38 8.19 -3.53 -4.34
C THR A 38 9.52 -2.83 -4.09
N GLN A 39 10.09 -2.14 -5.08
CA GLN A 39 11.33 -1.40 -4.91
C GLN A 39 11.17 -0.24 -3.94
N ASP A 40 10.07 0.51 -4.02
CA ASP A 40 9.80 1.61 -3.08
C ASP A 40 9.67 1.08 -1.66
N THR A 41 9.10 -0.11 -1.49
CA THR A 41 8.99 -0.75 -0.18
C THR A 41 10.37 -1.09 0.38
N VAL A 42 11.24 -1.74 -0.41
CA VAL A 42 12.58 -2.12 0.06
C VAL A 42 13.41 -0.89 0.45
N VAL A 43 13.54 0.08 -0.46
CA VAL A 43 14.40 1.25 -0.23
C VAL A 43 13.79 2.20 0.80
N GLY A 44 12.46 2.37 0.77
CA GLY A 44 11.73 3.21 1.71
C GLY A 44 11.84 2.70 3.15
N LEU A 45 11.66 1.39 3.36
CA LEU A 45 11.82 0.79 4.68
C LEU A 45 13.27 0.82 5.17
N GLU A 46 14.26 0.61 4.28
CA GLU A 46 15.68 0.75 4.64
C GLU A 46 15.97 2.16 5.14
N ALA A 47 15.52 3.18 4.40
CA ALA A 47 15.75 4.58 4.74
C ALA A 47 15.09 4.96 6.06
N LEU A 48 13.83 4.55 6.26
CA LEU A 48 13.08 4.80 7.50
C LEU A 48 13.70 4.07 8.70
N ALA A 49 14.19 2.84 8.52
CA ALA A 49 14.86 2.09 9.58
C ALA A 49 16.17 2.76 10.01
N LYS A 50 16.99 3.22 9.05
CA LYS A 50 18.27 3.89 9.35
C LYS A 50 18.07 5.21 10.10
N ILE A 51 17.08 6.01 9.72
CA ILE A 51 16.79 7.24 10.48
C ILE A 51 16.16 6.93 11.84
N ALA A 52 15.26 5.95 11.93
CA ALA A 52 14.66 5.54 13.21
C ALA A 52 15.73 5.10 14.22
N ALA A 53 16.75 4.37 13.76
CA ALA A 53 17.88 3.95 14.61
C ALA A 53 18.69 5.13 15.18
N LYS A 54 18.71 6.30 14.52
CA LYS A 54 19.35 7.52 15.04
C LYS A 54 18.56 8.18 16.17
N PHE A 55 17.24 7.96 16.20
CA PHE A 55 16.33 8.52 17.21
C PHE A 55 15.91 7.50 18.28
N ALA A 56 16.43 6.27 18.20
CA ALA A 56 16.20 5.27 19.23
C ALA A 56 16.79 5.75 20.57
N SER A 57 15.98 5.67 21.62
CA SER A 57 16.35 6.06 22.99
C SER A 57 15.98 4.94 23.94
N ASP A 58 16.83 4.70 24.94
CA ASP A 58 16.55 3.76 26.02
C ASP A 58 15.48 4.28 26.99
N ASP A 59 15.25 5.60 27.01
CA ASP A 59 14.26 6.28 27.86
C ASP A 59 12.90 6.47 27.18
N LEU A 60 12.53 5.56 26.26
CA LEU A 60 11.24 5.61 25.57
C LEU A 60 10.09 5.47 26.58
N LYS A 61 9.31 6.53 26.72
CA LYS A 61 8.09 6.58 27.52
C LYS A 61 7.15 7.64 26.95
N ILE A 62 6.17 7.20 26.16
CA ILE A 62 5.20 8.08 25.50
C ILE A 62 3.80 7.62 25.90
N MET A 63 3.00 8.54 26.43
CA MET A 63 1.56 8.36 26.59
C MET A 63 0.86 9.08 25.45
N MET A 64 0.14 8.33 24.62
CA MET A 64 -0.72 8.90 23.58
C MET A 64 -2.18 8.75 23.98
N GLU A 65 -2.93 9.83 23.89
CA GLU A 65 -4.37 9.86 24.10
C GLU A 65 -5.06 10.19 22.78
N ILE A 66 -6.03 9.36 22.40
CA ILE A 66 -6.91 9.57 21.25
C ILE A 66 -8.30 9.93 21.76
N LYS A 67 -8.87 11.00 21.21
CA LYS A 67 -10.25 11.42 21.39
C LYS A 67 -10.93 11.57 20.04
N THR A 68 -12.22 11.26 19.98
CA THR A 68 -13.03 11.38 18.77
C THR A 68 -14.27 12.21 19.04
N ASP A 69 -14.86 12.76 17.99
CA ASP A 69 -16.13 13.49 18.03
C ASP A 69 -17.34 12.63 18.46
N GLN A 70 -17.18 11.30 18.46
CA GLN A 70 -18.20 10.34 18.91
C GLN A 70 -17.97 9.85 20.34
N GLY A 71 -17.09 10.49 21.12
CA GLY A 71 -16.83 10.15 22.52
C GLY A 71 -15.94 8.92 22.73
N VAL A 72 -15.39 8.32 21.67
CA VAL A 72 -14.35 7.29 21.81
C VAL A 72 -13.10 7.95 22.37
N GLN A 73 -12.60 7.43 23.49
CA GLN A 73 -11.35 7.83 24.11
C GLN A 73 -10.48 6.60 24.34
N ARG A 74 -9.21 6.67 23.95
CA ARG A 74 -8.26 5.56 24.12
C ARG A 74 -6.87 6.06 24.45
N ASN A 75 -6.23 5.44 25.43
CA ASN A 75 -4.84 5.70 25.78
C ASN A 75 -3.94 4.55 25.30
N PHE A 76 -2.75 4.92 24.84
CA PHE A 76 -1.66 4.02 24.48
C PHE A 76 -0.41 4.42 25.25
N ASP A 77 0.05 3.52 26.10
CA ASP A 77 1.30 3.68 26.84
C ASP A 77 2.41 2.93 26.10
N ILE A 78 3.33 3.69 25.50
CA ILE A 78 4.48 3.16 24.76
C ILE A 78 5.70 3.27 25.64
N ASN A 79 6.40 2.16 25.80
CA ASN A 79 7.65 2.02 26.52
C ASN A 79 8.61 1.09 25.77
N LYS A 80 9.80 0.88 26.32
CA LYS A 80 10.82 0.01 25.71
C LYS A 80 10.34 -1.43 25.48
N ASP A 81 9.53 -1.98 26.39
CA ASP A 81 9.09 -3.38 26.33
C ASP A 81 8.06 -3.61 25.22
N ASN A 82 7.32 -2.57 24.83
CA ASN A 82 6.28 -2.64 23.80
C ASN A 82 6.56 -1.76 22.56
N ALA A 83 7.78 -1.24 22.42
CA ALA A 83 8.18 -0.31 21.35
C ALA A 83 7.95 -0.85 19.93
N LEU A 84 8.05 -2.17 19.76
CA LEU A 84 7.87 -2.86 18.48
C LEU A 84 6.49 -3.54 18.35
N VAL A 85 5.64 -3.44 19.38
CA VAL A 85 4.31 -4.04 19.39
C VAL A 85 3.34 -3.08 18.73
N LEU A 86 2.68 -3.56 17.67
CA LEU A 86 1.66 -2.79 16.95
C LEU A 86 0.40 -2.65 17.80
N GLN A 87 0.03 -1.42 18.13
CA GLN A 87 -1.19 -1.09 18.85
C GLN A 87 -2.18 -0.43 17.88
N LYS A 88 -3.41 -0.94 17.81
CA LYS A 88 -4.45 -0.47 16.88
C LYS A 88 -5.74 -0.15 17.63
N LEU A 89 -6.50 0.78 17.06
CA LEU A 89 -7.88 1.09 17.45
C LEU A 89 -8.71 1.13 16.18
N GLU A 90 -9.73 0.28 16.12
CA GLU A 90 -10.75 0.36 15.07
C GLU A 90 -11.72 1.48 15.43
N LEU A 91 -11.97 2.36 14.46
CA LEU A 91 -12.81 3.52 14.62
C LEU A 91 -14.15 3.28 13.92
N PRO A 92 -15.29 3.60 14.56
CA PRO A 92 -16.59 3.63 13.90
C PRO A 92 -16.61 4.47 12.62
N GLU A 93 -17.40 4.02 11.64
CA GLU A 93 -17.56 4.70 10.33
C GLU A 93 -18.14 6.12 10.43
N SER A 94 -18.82 6.44 11.53
CA SER A 94 -19.44 7.74 11.78
C SER A 94 -18.45 8.84 12.17
N ILE A 95 -17.21 8.49 12.55
CA ILE A 95 -16.22 9.45 13.03
C ILE A 95 -15.80 10.41 11.91
N ARG A 96 -15.67 11.70 12.26
CA ARG A 96 -15.19 12.75 11.35
C ARG A 96 -13.97 13.48 11.87
N LEU A 97 -13.72 13.41 13.18
CA LEU A 97 -12.57 14.05 13.81
C LEU A 97 -11.86 13.09 14.77
N VAL A 98 -10.54 13.05 14.65
CA VAL A 98 -9.65 12.33 15.56
C VAL A 98 -8.63 13.32 16.10
N GLU A 99 -8.66 13.55 17.40
CA GLU A 99 -7.67 14.32 18.13
C GLU A 99 -6.70 13.36 18.80
N MET A 100 -5.40 13.58 18.59
CA MET A 100 -4.35 12.79 19.19
C MET A 100 -3.40 13.73 19.94
N THR A 101 -3.20 13.45 21.23
CA THR A 101 -2.20 14.13 22.06
C THR A 101 -1.15 13.12 22.49
N ALA A 102 0.11 13.54 22.52
CA ALA A 102 1.23 12.70 22.94
C ALA A 102 2.08 13.45 23.95
N ASN A 103 2.38 12.81 25.07
CA ASN A 103 3.21 13.36 26.15
C ASN A 103 4.29 12.37 26.55
N GLY A 104 5.48 12.87 26.86
CA GLY A 104 6.61 12.06 27.34
C GLY A 104 7.87 12.21 26.48
N THR A 105 8.69 11.16 26.44
CA THR A 105 10.03 11.17 25.82
C THR A 105 10.17 10.01 24.83
N GLY A 106 10.65 10.32 23.62
CA GLY A 106 10.93 9.35 22.57
C GLY A 106 10.29 9.72 21.23
N CYS A 107 10.26 8.75 20.32
CA CYS A 107 9.61 8.88 19.01
C CYS A 107 8.60 7.75 18.80
N ALA A 108 7.41 8.10 18.31
CA ALA A 108 6.37 7.16 17.92
C ALA A 108 5.77 7.56 16.58
N LEU A 109 5.27 6.58 15.83
CA LEU A 109 4.52 6.81 14.60
C LEU A 109 3.02 6.63 14.88
N PHE A 110 2.27 7.69 14.64
CA PHE A 110 0.81 7.65 14.61
C PHE A 110 0.32 7.65 13.16
N GLN A 111 -0.58 6.73 12.82
CA GLN A 111 -1.14 6.58 11.48
C GLN A 111 -2.65 6.38 11.56
N VAL A 112 -3.39 7.15 10.76
CA VAL A 112 -4.82 6.96 10.51
C VAL A 112 -4.98 6.35 9.12
N SER A 113 -5.77 5.29 9.00
CA SER A 113 -6.09 4.65 7.74
C SER A 113 -7.59 4.56 7.58
N SER A 114 -8.09 4.90 6.39
CA SER A 114 -9.49 4.77 6.02
C SER A 114 -9.60 3.85 4.81
N LYS A 115 -10.62 3.00 4.81
CA LYS A 115 -10.95 2.10 3.71
C LYS A 115 -12.39 2.39 3.29
N TYR A 116 -12.59 2.58 2.00
CA TYR A 116 -13.90 2.90 1.44
C TYR A 116 -14.01 2.35 0.03
N HIS A 117 -15.23 2.04 -0.38
CA HIS A 117 -15.54 1.65 -1.75
C HIS A 117 -15.73 2.93 -2.59
N ILE A 118 -15.11 2.94 -3.77
CA ILE A 118 -15.31 3.99 -4.78
C ILE A 118 -16.03 3.38 -5.98
N ASN A 119 -16.94 4.15 -6.57
CA ASN A 119 -17.66 3.74 -7.78
C ASN A 119 -16.91 4.12 -9.07
N ASP A 120 -15.72 4.73 -8.97
CA ASP A 120 -15.08 5.39 -10.09
C ASP A 120 -14.12 4.51 -10.90
N LYS A 121 -14.19 4.73 -12.22
CA LYS A 121 -13.19 4.35 -13.21
C LYS A 121 -12.05 5.38 -13.13
N GLU A 122 -10.79 4.97 -13.24
CA GLU A 122 -9.65 5.89 -13.23
C GLU A 122 -9.88 7.09 -14.18
N SER A 123 -9.67 8.30 -13.67
CA SER A 123 -9.90 9.56 -14.41
C SER A 123 -8.95 9.72 -15.62
N SER A 124 -7.83 8.99 -15.65
CA SER A 124 -6.84 9.04 -16.73
C SER A 124 -6.07 7.71 -16.89
N PRO A 125 -6.71 6.66 -17.41
CA PRO A 125 -6.08 5.36 -17.48
C PRO A 125 -4.89 5.41 -18.45
N ARG A 126 -3.77 4.79 -18.06
CA ARG A 126 -2.57 4.65 -18.92
C ARG A 126 -2.67 3.44 -19.85
N PHE A 127 -3.73 2.67 -19.73
CA PHE A 127 -4.06 1.52 -20.57
C PHE A 127 -5.49 1.63 -21.07
N LYS A 128 -5.71 1.25 -22.32
CA LYS A 128 -7.06 0.90 -22.79
C LYS A 128 -7.35 -0.51 -22.34
N LEU A 129 -8.55 -0.74 -21.80
CA LEU A 129 -9.02 -2.05 -21.38
C LEU A 129 -10.42 -2.25 -21.93
N GLU A 130 -10.59 -3.26 -22.78
CA GLU A 130 -11.83 -3.60 -23.44
C GLU A 130 -12.17 -5.06 -23.10
N PRO A 131 -12.81 -5.31 -21.95
CA PRO A 131 -13.30 -6.64 -21.59
C PRO A 131 -14.59 -6.94 -22.35
N LEU A 132 -14.68 -8.14 -22.91
CA LEU A 132 -15.86 -8.69 -23.55
C LEU A 132 -16.19 -10.04 -22.92
N ALA A 133 -17.45 -10.21 -22.52
CA ALA A 133 -17.96 -11.48 -22.03
C ALA A 133 -19.01 -12.03 -23.00
N SER A 134 -18.85 -13.29 -23.39
CA SER A 134 -19.78 -14.02 -24.26
C SER A 134 -20.17 -15.36 -23.64
N LYS A 135 -21.27 -15.94 -24.14
CA LYS A 135 -21.69 -17.28 -23.75
C LYS A 135 -20.63 -18.29 -24.20
N GLY A 136 -20.17 -19.14 -23.29
CA GLY A 136 -19.27 -20.24 -23.61
C GLY A 136 -19.97 -21.40 -24.29
N GLU A 137 -19.24 -22.48 -24.54
CA GLU A 137 -19.76 -23.68 -25.23
C GLU A 137 -20.89 -24.37 -24.45
N MET A 138 -20.83 -24.30 -23.12
CA MET A 138 -21.85 -24.81 -22.20
C MET A 138 -22.68 -23.67 -21.61
N GLU A 139 -23.90 -23.99 -21.16
CA GLU A 139 -24.79 -23.02 -20.52
C GLU A 139 -24.21 -22.40 -19.24
N SER A 140 -23.36 -23.14 -18.53
CA SER A 140 -22.64 -22.70 -17.33
C SER A 140 -21.26 -22.10 -17.61
N ALA A 141 -20.87 -21.91 -18.88
CA ALA A 141 -19.57 -21.38 -19.26
C ALA A 141 -19.69 -19.93 -19.76
N ILE A 142 -18.71 -19.12 -19.39
CA ILE A 142 -18.55 -17.73 -19.86
C ILE A 142 -17.18 -17.63 -20.49
N GLU A 143 -17.14 -17.18 -21.75
CA GLU A 143 -15.89 -16.85 -22.42
C GLU A 143 -15.58 -15.38 -22.19
N ILE A 144 -14.38 -15.10 -21.68
CA ILE A 144 -13.90 -13.75 -21.40
C ILE A 144 -12.75 -13.43 -22.34
N SER A 145 -12.91 -12.41 -23.17
CA SER A 145 -11.87 -11.87 -24.04
C SER A 145 -11.51 -10.46 -23.60
N ILE A 146 -10.23 -10.20 -23.35
CA ILE A 146 -9.76 -8.89 -22.90
C ILE A 146 -8.76 -8.36 -23.92
N LYS A 147 -9.09 -7.21 -24.52
CA LYS A 147 -8.14 -6.45 -25.34
C LYS A 147 -7.56 -5.32 -24.49
N THR A 148 -6.25 -5.19 -24.52
CA THR A 148 -5.57 -4.10 -23.83
C THR A 148 -4.42 -3.54 -24.65
N SER A 149 -4.16 -2.25 -24.48
CA SER A 149 -3.02 -1.56 -25.08
C SER A 149 -2.57 -0.42 -24.19
N PHE A 150 -1.26 -0.22 -24.06
CA PHE A 150 -0.70 0.95 -23.40
C PHE A 150 -1.00 2.23 -24.21
N ILE A 151 -1.31 3.33 -23.51
CA ILE A 151 -1.50 4.65 -24.13
C ILE A 151 -0.17 5.40 -24.00
N PRO A 152 0.63 5.51 -25.09
CA PRO A 152 1.94 6.12 -25.03
C PRO A 152 1.85 7.64 -24.84
N SER A 153 2.87 8.20 -24.19
CA SER A 153 3.10 9.65 -24.11
C SER A 153 4.50 9.98 -24.63
N ALA A 154 4.77 11.27 -24.88
CA ALA A 154 6.03 11.71 -25.46
C ALA A 154 7.27 11.32 -24.63
N ASP A 155 7.10 11.26 -23.31
CA ASP A 155 8.09 10.85 -22.31
C ASP A 155 8.16 9.33 -22.09
N GLN A 156 7.14 8.59 -22.50
CA GLN A 156 7.05 7.15 -22.28
C GLN A 156 6.35 6.46 -23.47
N PRO A 157 7.11 5.99 -24.47
CA PRO A 157 6.56 5.35 -25.66
C PRO A 157 6.11 3.90 -25.42
N ILE A 158 6.65 3.25 -24.39
CA ILE A 158 6.36 1.85 -24.03
C ILE A 158 6.11 1.72 -22.52
N SER A 159 5.26 0.77 -22.12
CA SER A 159 5.08 0.46 -20.71
C SER A 159 6.31 -0.27 -20.16
N ASN A 160 6.44 -0.24 -18.84
CA ASN A 160 7.23 -1.23 -18.10
C ASN A 160 6.47 -2.58 -18.04
N MET A 161 6.81 -3.40 -17.05
CA MET A 161 6.05 -4.62 -16.75
C MET A 161 4.62 -4.25 -16.34
N ALA A 162 3.65 -4.76 -17.08
CA ALA A 162 2.23 -4.64 -16.77
C ALA A 162 1.71 -5.92 -16.14
N VAL A 163 0.77 -5.79 -15.19
CA VAL A 163 0.06 -6.89 -14.58
C VAL A 163 -1.43 -6.70 -14.89
N MET A 164 -2.07 -7.76 -15.38
CA MET A 164 -3.51 -7.81 -15.55
C MET A 164 -4.08 -8.75 -14.49
N GLU A 165 -4.96 -8.22 -13.66
CA GLU A 165 -5.71 -8.97 -12.66
C GLU A 165 -7.14 -9.16 -13.17
N ILE A 166 -7.65 -10.38 -13.06
CA ILE A 166 -9.00 -10.75 -13.50
C ILE A 166 -9.68 -11.40 -12.30
N ASP A 167 -10.59 -10.67 -11.68
CA ASP A 167 -11.44 -11.20 -10.63
C ASP A 167 -12.62 -11.95 -11.23
N MET A 168 -12.78 -13.20 -10.84
CA MET A 168 -13.87 -14.06 -11.32
C MET A 168 -15.17 -13.79 -10.56
N LEU A 169 -16.29 -13.97 -11.25
CA LEU A 169 -17.61 -13.99 -10.61
C LEU A 169 -17.66 -15.10 -9.56
N SER A 170 -18.37 -14.85 -8.46
CA SER A 170 -18.52 -15.83 -7.38
C SER A 170 -19.10 -17.15 -7.91
N GLY A 171 -18.41 -18.26 -7.61
CA GLY A 171 -18.78 -19.61 -8.05
C GLY A 171 -18.21 -20.04 -9.41
N PHE A 172 -17.56 -19.14 -10.15
CA PHE A 172 -16.87 -19.48 -11.39
C PHE A 172 -15.40 -19.84 -11.14
N ILE A 173 -14.91 -20.80 -11.92
CA ILE A 173 -13.50 -21.18 -11.96
C ILE A 173 -13.00 -21.05 -13.40
N VAL A 174 -11.71 -20.75 -13.55
CA VAL A 174 -11.08 -20.69 -14.87
C VAL A 174 -10.70 -22.10 -15.33
N GLU A 175 -11.03 -22.44 -16.57
CA GLU A 175 -10.65 -23.73 -17.16
C GLU A 175 -9.13 -23.86 -17.29
N SER A 176 -8.61 -25.03 -16.93
CA SER A 176 -7.15 -25.29 -16.91
C SER A 176 -6.53 -25.17 -18.31
N ASP A 177 -7.26 -25.57 -19.35
CA ASP A 177 -6.79 -25.56 -20.73
C ASP A 177 -6.64 -24.12 -21.25
N SER A 178 -7.55 -23.20 -20.89
CA SER A 178 -7.44 -21.78 -21.22
C SER A 178 -6.18 -21.15 -20.60
N ILE A 179 -5.84 -21.54 -19.37
CA ILE A 179 -4.63 -21.07 -18.69
C ILE A 179 -3.37 -21.62 -19.37
N ALA A 180 -3.39 -22.89 -19.78
CA ALA A 180 -2.30 -23.49 -20.51
C ALA A 180 -2.06 -22.77 -21.84
N ALA A 181 -3.13 -22.46 -22.58
CA ALA A 181 -3.07 -21.70 -23.83
C ALA A 181 -2.45 -20.31 -23.61
N LEU A 182 -2.83 -19.58 -22.55
CA LEU A 182 -2.27 -18.26 -22.23
C LEU A 182 -0.77 -18.31 -21.93
N LYS A 183 -0.29 -19.38 -21.28
CA LYS A 183 1.14 -19.59 -20.98
C LYS A 183 1.99 -19.88 -22.22
N THR A 184 1.39 -20.29 -23.34
CA THR A 184 2.14 -20.52 -24.58
C THR A 184 2.65 -19.23 -25.21
N HIS A 185 2.01 -18.10 -24.91
CA HIS A 185 2.44 -16.81 -25.43
C HIS A 185 3.70 -16.33 -24.70
N SER A 186 4.81 -16.14 -25.43
CA SER A 186 6.13 -15.78 -24.89
C SER A 186 6.19 -14.47 -24.08
N ALA A 187 5.19 -13.62 -24.21
CA ALA A 187 5.08 -12.32 -23.54
C ALA A 187 4.21 -12.39 -22.27
N VAL A 188 3.56 -13.52 -21.99
CA VAL A 188 2.60 -13.67 -20.90
C VAL A 188 3.16 -14.62 -19.84
N LYS A 189 3.11 -14.20 -18.58
CA LYS A 189 3.39 -15.06 -17.42
C LYS A 189 2.14 -15.10 -16.54
N VAL A 190 1.55 -16.28 -16.41
CA VAL A 190 0.28 -16.48 -15.68
C VAL A 190 0.54 -17.03 -14.29
N TRP A 191 -0.12 -16.43 -13.30
CA TRP A 191 -0.14 -16.86 -11.90
C TRP A 191 -1.59 -17.04 -11.46
N ILE A 192 -1.88 -18.07 -10.68
CA ILE A 192 -3.21 -18.31 -10.11
C ILE A 192 -3.08 -18.20 -8.60
N SER A 193 -3.83 -17.29 -7.98
CA SER A 193 -4.05 -17.27 -6.54
C SER A 193 -5.40 -17.91 -6.23
N THR A 194 -5.41 -18.93 -5.39
CA THR A 194 -6.65 -19.46 -4.81
C THR A 194 -6.76 -18.86 -3.41
N PHE A 195 -7.66 -17.89 -3.22
CA PHE A 195 -8.01 -17.46 -1.87
C PHE A 195 -8.91 -18.56 -1.27
N ALA A 196 -8.42 -19.19 -0.20
CA ALA A 196 -9.18 -20.09 0.66
C ALA A 196 -9.83 -19.30 1.81
#